data_AF-A0A7X6Z0A5-F1
#
_entry.id   AF-A0A7X6Z0A5-F1
#
_cell.length_a   1.000
_cell.length_b   1.000
_cell.length_c   1.000
_cell.angle_alpha   90.00
_cell.angle_beta   90.00
_cell.angle_gamma   90.00
#
_symmetry.space_group_name_H-M   'P 1'
#
loop_
_entity.id
_entity.type
_entity.pdbx_description
1 polymer ?
#
loop_
_entity_poly.entity_id
_entity_poly.type
_entity_poly.pdbx_seq_one_letter_code
_entity_poly.pdbx_strand_id
1 'polypeptide(L)' 'MTNEMIKKYVGKNCKISNGAYGSNATGEIINVNENWIEIETKKGIELINADFVQSIKVIR' A
#
# COMPACT_ATOMS: atom_id res chain seq x y z
N MET A 1 -1.96 -1.17 -15.67
CA MET A 1 -0.53 -0.78 -15.77
C MET A 1 0.04 -0.36 -14.40
N THR A 2 -0.69 0.44 -13.62
CA THR A 2 -0.30 0.90 -12.27
C THR A 2 0.06 -0.22 -11.29
N ASN A 3 -0.68 -1.35 -11.31
CA ASN A 3 -0.49 -2.45 -10.36
C ASN A 3 0.84 -3.23 -10.53
N GLU A 4 1.42 -3.26 -11.73
CA GLU A 4 2.70 -3.96 -11.93
C GLU A 4 3.87 -3.26 -11.23
N MET A 5 3.80 -1.94 -11.08
CA MET A 5 4.79 -1.21 -10.30
C MET A 5 4.61 -1.46 -8.79
N ILE A 6 3.37 -1.47 -8.31
CA ILE A 6 3.07 -1.67 -6.88
C ILE A 6 3.45 -3.09 -6.44
N LYS A 7 3.23 -4.10 -7.30
CA LYS A 7 3.62 -5.50 -7.06
C LYS A 7 5.11 -5.69 -6.74
N LYS A 8 6.00 -4.80 -7.21
CA LYS A 8 7.45 -4.83 -6.89
C LYS A 8 7.78 -4.52 -5.43
N TYR A 9 6.79 -4.05 -4.67
CA TYR A 9 6.91 -3.70 -3.26
C TYR A 9 6.20 -4.70 -2.35
N VAL A 10 5.61 -5.77 -2.89
CA VAL A 10 5.13 -6.91 -2.08
C VAL A 10 6.30 -7.48 -1.27
N GLY A 11 6.06 -7.77 0.00
CA GLY A 11 7.06 -8.21 0.97
C GLY A 11 7.95 -7.09 1.53
N LYS A 12 7.65 -5.81 1.24
CA LYS A 12 8.40 -4.66 1.76
C LYS A 12 7.54 -3.85 2.71
N ASN A 13 8.16 -3.39 3.79
CA ASN A 13 7.54 -2.41 4.68
C ASN A 13 7.49 -1.05 3.97
N CYS A 14 6.27 -0.54 3.80
CA CYS A 14 5.97 0.63 3.00
C CYS A 14 5.04 1.56 3.77
N LYS A 15 5.27 2.86 3.61
CA LYS A 15 4.29 3.89 3.93
C LYS A 15 3.50 4.23 2.68
N ILE A 16 2.20 4.00 2.71
CA ILE A 16 1.25 4.31 1.64
C ILE A 16 0.47 5.54 2.07
N SER A 17 0.33 6.52 1.18
CA SER A 17 -0.43 7.74 1.44
C SER A 17 -1.41 8.04 0.31
N ASN A 18 -2.64 8.32 0.71
CA ASN A 18 -3.70 8.78 -0.18
C ASN A 18 -3.71 10.32 -0.29
N GLY A 19 -2.67 10.99 0.21
CA GLY A 19 -2.47 12.43 0.13
C GLY A 19 -3.57 13.22 0.83
N ALA A 20 -4.28 14.06 0.07
CA ALA A 20 -5.30 14.98 0.59
C ALA A 20 -6.49 14.30 1.29
N TYR A 21 -6.69 12.99 1.05
CA TYR A 21 -7.71 12.21 1.74
C TYR A 21 -7.31 11.81 3.18
N GLY A 22 -6.10 12.14 3.62
CA GLY A 22 -5.64 12.02 5.01
C GLY A 22 -5.33 10.60 5.48
N SER A 23 -5.76 9.57 4.75
CA SER A 23 -5.47 8.18 5.06
C SER A 23 -4.04 7.82 4.67
N ASN A 24 -3.27 7.38 5.68
CA ASN A 24 -1.94 6.84 5.51
C ASN A 24 -1.89 5.47 6.20
N ALA A 25 -1.36 4.47 5.50
CA ALA A 25 -1.09 3.17 6.08
C ALA A 25 0.42 2.94 6.14
N THR A 26 0.87 2.18 7.12
CA THR A 26 2.28 1.83 7.27
C THR A 26 2.38 0.39 7.73
N GLY A 27 3.05 -0.43 6.94
CA GLY A 27 3.08 -1.86 7.13
C GLY A 27 3.69 -2.58 5.93
N GLU A 28 3.67 -3.91 5.97
CA GLU A 28 4.18 -4.75 4.89
C GLU A 28 3.10 -4.98 3.85
N ILE A 29 3.43 -4.78 2.56
CA ILE A 29 2.50 -5.12 1.48
C ILE A 29 2.48 -6.65 1.32
N ILE A 30 1.38 -7.28 1.70
CA ILE A 30 1.21 -8.73 1.64
C ILE A 30 0.80 -9.15 0.22
N ASN A 31 -0.09 -8.39 -0.40
CA ASN A 31 -0.64 -8.74 -1.71
C ASN A 31 -1.13 -7.50 -2.47
N VAL A 32 -1.21 -7.62 -3.79
CA VAL A 32 -1.81 -6.62 -4.68
C VAL A 32 -2.69 -7.36 -5.67
N ASN A 33 -4.00 -7.22 -5.52
CA ASN A 33 -4.99 -7.83 -6.40
C ASN A 33 -5.87 -6.76 -7.02
N GLU A 34 -5.83 -6.66 -8.35
CA GLU A 34 -6.50 -5.59 -9.09
C GLU A 34 -6.22 -4.24 -8.42
N ASN A 35 -7.25 -3.49 -7.99
CA ASN A 35 -7.08 -2.17 -7.39
C ASN A 35 -6.99 -2.20 -5.86
N TRP A 36 -6.73 -3.36 -5.27
CA TRP A 36 -6.60 -3.52 -3.82
C TRP A 36 -5.18 -3.90 -3.43
N ILE A 37 -4.66 -3.17 -2.44
CA ILE A 37 -3.39 -3.41 -1.79
C ILE A 37 -3.71 -3.93 -0.40
N GLU A 38 -3.28 -5.15 -0.11
CA GLU A 38 -3.37 -5.74 1.21
C GLU A 38 -2.08 -5.41 1.96
N ILE A 39 -2.22 -4.72 3.10
CA ILE A 39 -1.11 -4.31 3.94
C ILE A 39 -1.29 -4.88 5.35
N GLU A 40 -0.25 -5.50 5.89
CA GLU A 40 -0.21 -5.91 7.30
C GLU A 40 0.41 -4.80 8.13
N THR A 41 -0.43 -4.19 8.97
CA THR A 41 -0.02 -3.15 9.91
C THR A 41 0.07 -3.75 11.32
N LYS A 42 0.58 -2.96 12.28
CA LYS A 42 0.57 -3.35 13.70
C LYS A 42 -0.82 -3.58 14.30
N LYS A 43 -1.87 -3.09 13.64
CA LYS A 43 -3.27 -3.22 14.08
C LYS A 43 -4.01 -4.37 13.39
N GLY A 44 -3.35 -5.06 12.46
CA GLY A 44 -3.94 -6.09 11.62
C GLY A 44 -3.87 -5.73 10.13
N ILE A 45 -4.61 -6.51 9.34
CA ILE A 45 -4.66 -6.38 7.88
C ILE A 45 -5.58 -5.23 7.48
N GLU A 46 -5.10 -4.34 6.62
CA GLU A 46 -5.86 -3.27 6.01
C GLU A 46 -5.88 -3.43 4.48
N LEU A 47 -6.98 -3.01 3.87
CA LEU A 47 -7.14 -2.98 2.41
C LEU A 47 -7.16 -1.54 1.94
N ILE A 48 -6.26 -1.21 1.01
CA ILE A 48 -6.14 0.13 0.44
C ILE A 48 -6.48 0.06 -1.03
N ASN A 49 -7.34 0.97 -1.47
CA ASN A 49 -7.62 1.12 -2.88
C ASN A 49 -6.46 1.85 -3.59
N ALA A 50 -5.85 1.17 -4.55
CA ALA A 50 -4.70 1.61 -5.34
C ALA A 50 -4.98 2.85 -6.20
N ASP A 51 -6.24 3.08 -6.62
CA ASP A 51 -6.61 4.24 -7.44
C ASP A 51 -6.51 5.56 -6.65
N PHE A 52 -6.58 5.49 -5.32
CA PHE A 52 -6.47 6.64 -4.43
C PHE A 52 -5.07 6.80 -3.83
N VAL A 53 -4.12 5.93 -4.19
CA VAL A 53 -2.75 6.03 -3.69
C VAL A 53 -2.01 7.11 -4.46
N GLN A 54 -1.57 8.14 -3.73
CA GLN A 54 -0.73 9.20 -4.31
C GLN A 54 0.76 8.86 -4.22
N SER A 55 1.19 8.16 -3.17
CA SER A 55 2.60 7.78 -3.02
C SER A 55 2.78 6.51 -2.20
N ILE A 56 3.83 5.76 -2.57
CA ILE A 56 4.33 4.61 -1.82
C ILE A 56 5.81 4.86 -1.55
N LYS A 57 6.19 4.83 -0.28
CA LYS A 57 7.58 4.98 0.16
C LYS A 57 8.01 3.74 0.93
N VAL A 58 9.02 3.05 0.42
CA VAL A 58 9.69 1.96 1.17
C VAL A 58 10.36 2.58 2.40
N ILE A 59 10.07 2.00 3.56
CA ILE A 59 10.71 2.36 4.83
C ILE A 59 11.58 1.18 5.27
N ARG A 60 12.84 1.48 5.59
CA ARG A 60 13.79 0.51 6.15
C ARG A 60 13.64 0.45 7.65
#